data_AF-A0A516X475-F1
#
_entry.id   AF-A0A516X475-F1
#
_cell.length_a   1.000
_cell.length_b   1.000
_cell.length_c   1.000
_cell.angle_alpha   90.00
_cell.angle_beta   90.00
_cell.angle_gamma   90.00
#
_symmetry.space_group_name_H-M   'P 1'
#
loop_
_entity.id
_entity.type
_entity.pdbx_description
1 polymer ?
#
loop_
_entity_poly.entity_id
_entity_poly.type
_entity_poly.pdbx_seq_one_letter_code
_entity_poly.pdbx_strand_id
1 'polypeptide(L)'
;MTGSDARLSVVVAGGGTAGHVEPALAVADAVSELAPGTRVTVLGTERGLETTLVPERGYPLELIPPVPLPRKPSADLARLPGRLRQSVRRTRAVLDSCQADVVVGFGGYVALPAYLAARPGLVGGRRRTPVIVHEANASAGLANKVGARGADRVLAAVPGSGLPRAEVVGIPLRRAITDLDRGALRAQARASFGLDPDAPTVLVFGGSQGAHSLNTAVTEAARDLSAAGIGVLHAHGPKNSVSVERAEGGPDYVAVPYITRMDLAYAAADAVICRAGAMTVAEVSAVGLPALYVPLPHGNGEQELNALPVVESGGGMLMRDSELSAQAVLDRLVPLLRDRSRLSAMSDAAGDAGHRDSARRIARIVVETARGGAAGEVPDGDVAADGDRRGGASVGEGESGGRYLKGQDR
;
A
#
# COMPACT_ATOMS: atom_id res chain seq x y z
N MET A 1 12.44 0.13 -40.10
CA MET A 1 11.66 -0.62 -39.09
C MET A 1 12.64 -1.45 -38.27
N THR A 2 13.16 -0.85 -37.20
CA THR A 2 14.25 -1.38 -36.37
C THR A 2 13.69 -1.81 -35.02
N GLY A 3 13.98 -3.05 -34.61
CA GLY A 3 13.65 -3.60 -33.29
C GLY A 3 12.36 -4.40 -33.28
N SER A 4 12.48 -5.72 -33.31
CA SER A 4 11.40 -6.66 -33.06
C SER A 4 10.72 -6.33 -31.73
N ASP A 5 9.48 -5.83 -31.78
CA ASP A 5 8.58 -5.64 -30.63
C ASP A 5 8.10 -7.03 -30.15
N ALA A 6 9.05 -7.86 -29.71
CA ALA A 6 8.77 -9.19 -29.19
C ALA A 6 7.91 -9.02 -27.94
N ARG A 7 6.70 -9.57 -27.97
CA ARG A 7 5.79 -9.57 -26.83
C ARG A 7 6.50 -10.18 -25.62
N LEU A 8 6.69 -9.38 -24.57
CA LEU A 8 7.26 -9.83 -23.31
C LEU A 8 6.34 -10.83 -22.63
N SER A 9 6.92 -11.78 -21.92
CA SER A 9 6.20 -12.73 -21.09
C SER A 9 6.65 -12.60 -19.63
N VAL A 10 5.76 -12.06 -18.77
CA VAL A 10 6.03 -11.78 -17.36
C VAL A 10 5.25 -12.76 -16.50
N VAL A 11 5.93 -13.43 -15.59
CA VAL A 11 5.29 -14.30 -14.60
C VAL A 11 5.30 -13.64 -13.23
N VAL A 12 4.13 -13.48 -12.64
CA VAL A 12 3.94 -12.85 -11.33
C VAL A 12 3.60 -13.91 -10.30
N ALA A 13 4.33 -13.95 -9.19
CA ALA A 13 4.14 -14.91 -8.12
C ALA A 13 3.78 -14.21 -6.81
N GLY A 14 2.49 -14.16 -6.48
CA GLY A 14 1.98 -13.70 -5.20
C GLY A 14 0.70 -14.47 -4.85
N GLY A 15 0.67 -15.14 -3.70
CA GLY A 15 -0.43 -16.07 -3.39
C GLY A 15 -0.65 -16.32 -1.91
N GLY A 16 -1.86 -16.78 -1.58
CA GLY A 16 -2.29 -17.19 -0.24
C GLY A 16 -3.02 -16.12 0.57
N THR A 17 -2.60 -14.86 0.50
CA THR A 17 -3.25 -13.73 1.22
C THR A 17 -3.36 -12.50 0.33
N ALA A 18 -4.31 -11.61 0.65
CA ALA A 18 -4.49 -10.35 -0.06
C ALA A 18 -3.21 -9.50 -0.06
N GLY A 19 -2.42 -9.53 1.03
CA GLY A 19 -1.15 -8.80 1.14
C GLY A 19 -0.03 -9.26 0.19
N HIS A 20 -0.19 -10.39 -0.51
CA HIS A 20 0.71 -10.80 -1.60
C HIS A 20 0.03 -10.74 -2.97
N VAL A 21 -1.25 -11.06 -3.05
CA VAL A 21 -2.02 -11.10 -4.31
C VAL A 21 -2.28 -9.70 -4.85
N GLU A 22 -2.69 -8.75 -4.00
CA GLU A 22 -3.00 -7.37 -4.43
C GLU A 22 -1.76 -6.64 -4.97
N PRO A 23 -0.59 -6.65 -4.30
CA PRO A 23 0.62 -6.05 -4.87
C PRO A 23 1.06 -6.69 -6.18
N ALA A 24 0.93 -8.02 -6.29
CA ALA A 24 1.21 -8.76 -7.51
C ALA A 24 0.32 -8.29 -8.68
N LEU A 25 -0.98 -8.14 -8.44
CA LEU A 25 -1.93 -7.67 -9.45
C LEU A 25 -1.69 -6.19 -9.81
N ALA A 26 -1.41 -5.32 -8.84
CA ALA A 26 -1.07 -3.92 -9.10
C ALA A 26 0.16 -3.79 -10.02
N VAL A 27 1.17 -4.65 -9.85
CA VAL A 27 2.33 -4.68 -10.76
C VAL A 27 1.98 -5.30 -12.12
N ALA A 28 1.14 -6.34 -12.18
CA ALA A 28 0.65 -6.88 -13.44
C ALA A 28 -0.06 -5.81 -14.28
N ASP A 29 -0.87 -4.97 -13.63
CA ASP A 29 -1.56 -3.84 -14.26
C ASP A 29 -0.58 -2.81 -14.79
N ALA A 30 0.34 -2.36 -13.94
CA ALA A 30 1.34 -1.37 -14.32
C ALA A 30 2.26 -1.87 -15.44
N VAL A 31 2.61 -3.15 -15.48
CA VAL A 31 3.37 -3.78 -16.58
C VAL A 31 2.56 -3.75 -17.88
N SER A 32 1.28 -4.13 -17.81
CA SER A 32 0.40 -4.16 -18.99
C SER A 32 0.15 -2.76 -19.57
N GLU A 33 0.08 -1.74 -18.71
CA GLU A 33 -0.01 -0.33 -19.12
C GLU A 33 1.31 0.18 -19.73
N LEU A 34 2.46 -0.13 -19.10
CA LEU A 34 3.77 0.36 -19.52
C LEU A 34 4.27 -0.28 -20.82
N ALA A 35 3.98 -1.57 -21.02
CA ALA A 35 4.38 -2.34 -22.18
C ALA A 35 3.17 -3.09 -22.78
N PRO A 36 2.32 -2.39 -23.56
CA PRO A 36 1.15 -2.99 -24.18
C PRO A 36 1.52 -4.23 -25.02
N GLY A 37 0.72 -5.29 -24.91
CA GLY A 37 0.98 -6.57 -25.59
C GLY A 37 1.87 -7.54 -24.80
N THR A 38 2.36 -7.14 -23.62
CA THR A 38 2.98 -8.06 -22.65
C THR A 38 1.98 -9.13 -22.23
N ARG A 39 2.39 -10.39 -22.27
CA ARG A 39 1.65 -11.50 -21.66
C ARG A 39 2.01 -11.58 -20.18
N VAL A 40 1.07 -11.27 -19.31
CA VAL A 40 1.23 -11.49 -17.87
C VAL A 40 0.54 -12.79 -17.48
N THR A 41 1.25 -13.68 -16.79
CA THR A 41 0.69 -14.91 -16.20
C THR A 41 0.90 -14.87 -14.69
N VAL A 42 -0.16 -15.10 -13.91
CA VAL A 42 -0.07 -15.14 -12.45
C VAL A 42 0.01 -16.58 -11.96
N LEU A 43 0.92 -16.86 -11.05
CA LEU A 43 1.04 -18.14 -10.36
C LEU A 43 0.21 -18.13 -9.07
N GLY A 44 -0.57 -19.18 -8.89
CA GLY A 44 -1.46 -19.33 -7.74
C GLY A 44 -1.55 -20.75 -7.22
N THR A 45 -2.36 -20.93 -6.18
CA THR A 45 -2.71 -22.23 -5.60
C THR A 45 -4.23 -22.43 -5.66
N GLU A 46 -4.68 -23.69 -5.68
CA GLU A 46 -6.11 -24.03 -5.76
C GLU A 46 -6.99 -23.50 -4.61
N ARG A 47 -6.38 -23.01 -3.52
CA ARG A 47 -7.08 -22.71 -2.26
C ARG A 47 -6.93 -21.26 -1.78
N GLY A 48 -6.27 -20.41 -2.55
CA GLY A 48 -6.02 -19.02 -2.14
C GLY A 48 -6.95 -18.02 -2.82
N LEU A 49 -6.96 -16.79 -2.32
CA LEU A 49 -7.76 -15.67 -2.85
C LEU A 49 -7.47 -15.38 -4.33
N GLU A 50 -6.29 -15.79 -4.79
CA GLU A 50 -5.89 -15.69 -6.19
C GLU A 50 -6.86 -16.36 -7.17
N THR A 51 -7.62 -17.40 -6.77
CA THR A 51 -8.56 -18.10 -7.68
C THR A 51 -9.78 -17.25 -8.04
N THR A 52 -10.09 -16.23 -7.24
CA THR A 52 -11.16 -15.27 -7.52
C THR A 52 -10.58 -13.97 -8.09
N LEU A 53 -9.60 -13.38 -7.40
CA LEU A 53 -9.12 -12.03 -7.72
C LEU A 53 -8.37 -11.97 -9.06
N VAL A 54 -7.60 -13.01 -9.41
CA VAL A 54 -6.77 -13.00 -10.64
C VAL A 54 -7.65 -13.08 -11.89
N PRO A 55 -8.62 -14.02 -12.00
CA PRO A 55 -9.54 -14.04 -13.14
C PRO A 55 -10.42 -12.80 -13.24
N GLU A 56 -10.92 -12.27 -12.12
CA GLU A 56 -11.70 -11.02 -12.09
C GLU A 56 -10.90 -9.83 -12.64
N ARG A 57 -9.58 -9.80 -12.39
CA ARG A 57 -8.67 -8.79 -12.93
C ARG A 57 -8.32 -9.00 -14.41
N GLY A 58 -8.71 -10.15 -15.00
CA GLY A 58 -8.51 -10.48 -16.41
C GLY A 58 -7.18 -11.17 -16.73
N TYR A 59 -6.45 -11.67 -15.74
CA TYR A 59 -5.17 -12.35 -15.97
C TYR A 59 -5.29 -13.88 -16.04
N PRO A 60 -4.51 -14.55 -16.90
CA PRO A 60 -4.31 -15.99 -16.83
C PRO A 60 -3.75 -16.43 -15.48
N LEU A 61 -4.44 -17.37 -14.84
CA LEU A 61 -4.04 -18.00 -13.59
C LEU A 61 -3.49 -19.41 -13.85
N GLU A 62 -2.23 -19.65 -13.49
CA GLU A 62 -1.61 -20.97 -13.55
C GLU A 62 -1.43 -21.53 -12.13
N LEU A 63 -2.10 -22.66 -11.87
CA LEU A 63 -2.11 -23.28 -10.55
C LEU A 63 -0.92 -24.21 -10.37
N ILE A 64 -0.24 -24.06 -9.24
CA ILE A 64 0.85 -24.94 -8.79
C ILE A 64 0.54 -25.52 -7.41
N PRO A 65 1.06 -26.73 -7.11
CA PRO A 65 0.90 -27.32 -5.78
C PRO A 65 1.46 -26.38 -4.70
N PRO A 66 0.71 -26.08 -3.63
CA PRO A 66 1.19 -25.23 -2.54
C PRO A 66 2.32 -25.95 -1.80
N VAL A 67 3.31 -25.17 -1.34
CA VAL A 67 4.40 -25.68 -0.50
C VAL A 67 4.34 -25.00 0.87
N PRO A 68 3.39 -25.39 1.75
CA PRO A 68 3.32 -24.86 3.09
C PRO A 68 4.51 -25.38 3.92
N LEU A 69 5.24 -24.47 4.55
CA LEU A 69 6.25 -24.83 5.53
C LEU A 69 5.57 -25.03 6.89
N PRO A 70 5.60 -26.24 7.48
CA PRO A 70 5.00 -26.46 8.79
C PRO A 70 5.78 -25.70 9.87
N ARG A 71 5.06 -25.03 10.77
CA ARG A 71 5.65 -24.25 11.89
C ARG A 71 6.26 -25.13 12.98
N LYS A 72 5.94 -26.42 13.02
CA LYS A 72 6.45 -27.41 13.98
C LYS A 72 7.02 -28.63 13.23
N PRO A 73 8.08 -29.27 13.74
CA PRO A 73 8.56 -30.55 13.22
C PRO A 73 7.40 -31.57 13.23
N SER A 74 7.06 -32.12 12.07
CA SER A 74 5.93 -33.05 11.90
C SER A 74 6.21 -33.99 10.73
N ALA A 75 5.44 -35.07 10.59
CA ALA A 75 5.52 -35.97 9.44
C ALA A 75 5.33 -35.24 8.09
N ASP A 76 4.64 -34.09 8.09
CA ASP A 76 4.51 -33.24 6.91
C ASP A 76 5.84 -32.59 6.48
N LEU A 77 6.78 -32.38 7.40
CA LEU A 77 8.12 -31.88 7.07
C LEU A 77 8.91 -32.89 6.23
N ALA A 78 8.72 -34.19 6.47
CA ALA A 78 9.35 -35.25 5.67
C ALA A 78 8.82 -35.29 4.22
N ARG A 79 7.57 -34.84 3.99
CA ARG A 79 6.95 -34.75 2.66
C ARG A 79 7.31 -33.48 1.91
N LEU A 80 7.87 -32.47 2.59
CA LEU A 80 8.19 -31.16 2.04
C LEU A 80 9.13 -31.23 0.82
N PRO A 81 10.23 -32.02 0.80
CA PRO A 81 11.11 -32.08 -0.36
C PRO A 81 10.40 -32.60 -1.62
N GLY A 82 9.53 -33.60 -1.46
CA GLY A 82 8.73 -34.15 -2.56
C GLY A 82 7.72 -33.15 -3.11
N ARG A 83 6.96 -32.50 -2.23
CA ARG A 83 5.98 -31.44 -2.60
C ARG A 83 6.68 -30.26 -3.27
N LEU A 84 7.81 -29.82 -2.72
CA LEU A 84 8.60 -28.74 -3.30
C LEU A 84 9.10 -29.13 -4.69
N ARG A 85 9.68 -30.32 -4.85
CA ARG A 85 10.16 -30.79 -6.16
C ARG A 85 9.03 -30.84 -7.19
N GLN A 86 7.86 -31.35 -6.82
CA GLN A 86 6.68 -31.38 -7.69
C GLN A 86 6.22 -29.96 -8.07
N SER A 87 6.13 -29.06 -7.09
CA SER A 87 5.73 -27.67 -7.32
C SER A 87 6.72 -26.94 -8.24
N VAL A 88 8.03 -27.13 -8.03
CA VAL A 88 9.07 -26.57 -8.90
C VAL A 88 8.99 -27.18 -10.31
N ARG A 89 8.75 -28.48 -10.47
CA ARG A 89 8.55 -29.12 -11.80
C ARG A 89 7.38 -28.48 -12.54
N ARG A 90 6.23 -28.34 -11.87
CA ARG A 90 5.02 -27.74 -12.46
C ARG A 90 5.25 -26.28 -12.81
N THR A 91 5.86 -25.51 -11.90
CA THR A 91 6.18 -24.10 -12.13
C THR A 91 7.12 -23.95 -13.31
N ARG A 92 8.14 -24.81 -13.44
CA ARG A 92 9.04 -24.81 -14.58
C ARG A 92 8.31 -25.04 -15.90
N ALA A 93 7.40 -26.02 -15.93
CA ALA A 93 6.58 -26.27 -17.12
C ALA A 93 5.75 -25.04 -17.50
N VAL A 94 5.22 -24.31 -16.53
CA VAL A 94 4.53 -23.02 -16.77
C VAL A 94 5.50 -22.01 -17.39
N LEU A 95 6.66 -21.76 -16.75
CA LEU A 95 7.67 -20.81 -17.26
C LEU A 95 8.11 -21.12 -18.69
N ASP A 96 8.32 -22.40 -19.01
CA ASP A 96 8.72 -22.84 -20.34
C ASP A 96 7.56 -22.68 -21.35
N SER A 97 6.32 -23.00 -20.96
CA SER A 97 5.13 -22.91 -21.83
C SER A 97 4.75 -21.47 -22.21
N CYS A 98 4.93 -20.52 -21.29
CA CYS A 98 4.71 -19.11 -21.56
C CYS A 98 5.99 -18.42 -22.06
N GLN A 99 7.11 -19.16 -22.18
CA GLN A 99 8.43 -18.64 -22.54
C GLN A 99 8.90 -17.46 -21.66
N ALA A 100 8.57 -17.49 -20.37
CA ALA A 100 8.78 -16.39 -19.41
C ALA A 100 10.14 -15.69 -19.56
N ASP A 101 10.11 -14.37 -19.73
CA ASP A 101 11.28 -13.49 -19.82
C ASP A 101 11.73 -12.98 -18.46
N VAL A 102 10.82 -12.93 -17.49
CA VAL A 102 11.12 -12.57 -16.09
C VAL A 102 10.07 -13.14 -15.15
N VAL A 103 10.50 -13.46 -13.94
CA VAL A 103 9.61 -13.79 -12.81
C VAL A 103 9.73 -12.70 -11.75
N VAL A 104 8.61 -12.15 -11.31
CA VAL A 104 8.56 -11.25 -10.14
C VAL A 104 7.75 -11.91 -9.02
N GLY A 105 8.32 -11.99 -7.82
CA GLY A 105 7.66 -12.61 -6.67
C GLY A 105 7.46 -11.66 -5.50
N PHE A 106 6.31 -11.77 -4.86
CA PHE A 106 5.85 -10.96 -3.72
C PHE A 106 5.72 -11.79 -2.44
N GLY A 107 6.33 -12.98 -2.40
CA GLY A 107 6.20 -13.92 -1.28
C GLY A 107 5.01 -14.88 -1.39
N GLY A 108 4.60 -15.44 -0.25
CA GLY A 108 3.57 -16.47 -0.19
C GLY A 108 4.02 -17.87 -0.65
N TYR A 109 3.07 -18.79 -0.77
CA TYR A 109 3.35 -20.22 -1.00
C TYR A 109 3.83 -20.57 -2.42
N VAL A 110 3.70 -19.62 -3.36
CA VAL A 110 4.07 -19.80 -4.78
C VAL A 110 5.44 -19.21 -5.12
N ALA A 111 5.92 -18.26 -4.33
CA ALA A 111 7.17 -17.54 -4.61
C ALA A 111 8.39 -18.45 -4.59
N LEU A 112 8.56 -19.29 -3.56
CA LEU A 112 9.72 -20.18 -3.47
C LEU A 112 9.80 -21.17 -4.65
N PRO A 113 8.72 -21.89 -5.03
CA PRO A 113 8.72 -22.69 -6.25
C PRO A 113 9.08 -21.90 -7.51
N ALA A 114 8.55 -20.67 -7.67
CA ALA A 114 8.85 -19.81 -8.81
C ALA A 114 10.33 -19.43 -8.89
N TYR A 115 10.93 -19.00 -7.77
CA TYR A 115 12.35 -18.65 -7.70
C TYR A 115 13.26 -19.83 -8.03
N LEU A 116 12.90 -21.04 -7.57
CA LEU A 116 13.69 -22.24 -7.84
C LEU A 116 13.51 -22.75 -9.28
N ALA A 117 12.31 -22.62 -9.86
CA ALA A 117 12.03 -23.03 -11.23
C ALA A 117 12.71 -22.13 -12.28
N ALA A 118 12.92 -20.85 -11.94
CA ALA A 118 13.64 -19.88 -12.76
C ALA A 118 15.15 -20.18 -12.87
N ARG A 119 15.72 -20.93 -11.91
CA ARG A 119 17.14 -21.32 -11.94
C ARG A 119 17.40 -22.46 -12.92
N PRO A 120 18.48 -22.39 -13.71
CA PRO A 120 18.85 -23.49 -14.60
C PRO A 120 19.28 -24.73 -13.80
N GLY A 121 19.13 -25.91 -14.38
CA GLY A 121 19.71 -27.16 -13.86
C GLY A 121 18.99 -27.86 -12.70
N LEU A 122 18.22 -27.17 -11.86
CA LEU A 122 17.57 -27.80 -10.69
C LEU A 122 16.52 -28.87 -11.06
N VAL A 123 15.78 -28.66 -12.15
CA VAL A 123 14.69 -29.55 -12.58
C VAL A 123 14.65 -29.73 -14.11
N GLY A 124 15.79 -29.62 -14.80
CA GLY A 124 15.91 -30.02 -16.21
C GLY A 124 15.75 -28.92 -17.27
N GLY A 125 15.94 -27.64 -16.92
CA GLY A 125 15.97 -26.52 -17.88
C GLY A 125 17.39 -25.99 -18.14
N ARG A 126 17.69 -25.61 -19.39
CA ARG A 126 18.95 -24.93 -19.77
C ARG A 126 18.83 -23.40 -19.72
N ARG A 127 17.61 -22.86 -19.91
CA ARG A 127 17.36 -21.41 -19.90
C ARG A 127 17.09 -20.93 -18.47
N ARG A 128 17.94 -20.01 -18.01
CA ARG A 128 17.70 -19.20 -16.81
C ARG A 128 16.63 -18.17 -17.11
N THR A 129 15.68 -17.99 -16.20
CA THR A 129 14.74 -16.87 -16.22
C THR A 129 15.16 -15.88 -15.14
N PRO A 130 15.36 -14.59 -15.45
CA PRO A 130 15.60 -13.56 -14.46
C PRO A 130 14.53 -13.52 -13.35
N VAL A 131 14.95 -13.22 -12.12
CA VAL A 131 14.09 -13.18 -10.94
C VAL A 131 14.18 -11.84 -10.24
N ILE A 132 13.02 -11.25 -9.97
CA ILE A 132 12.84 -10.07 -9.12
C ILE A 132 12.12 -10.53 -7.85
N VAL A 133 12.65 -10.16 -6.69
CA VAL A 133 12.03 -10.43 -5.39
C VAL A 133 11.54 -9.12 -4.81
N HIS A 134 10.30 -9.06 -4.34
CA HIS A 134 9.75 -7.98 -3.54
C HIS A 134 9.34 -8.50 -2.16
N GLU A 135 9.77 -7.80 -1.11
CA GLU A 135 9.32 -8.04 0.25
C GLU A 135 8.40 -6.91 0.71
N ALA A 136 7.15 -7.25 0.99
CA ALA A 136 6.13 -6.32 1.45
C ALA A 136 6.23 -6.02 2.96
N ASN A 137 6.83 -6.90 3.75
CA ASN A 137 6.91 -6.75 5.21
C ASN A 137 8.25 -6.14 5.66
N ALA A 138 8.26 -5.56 6.85
CA ALA A 138 9.49 -5.09 7.48
C ALA A 138 10.51 -6.19 7.83
N SER A 139 10.14 -7.47 7.78
CA SER A 139 11.09 -8.57 7.93
C SER A 139 10.82 -9.68 6.94
N ALA A 140 11.87 -10.11 6.26
CA ALA A 140 11.72 -10.99 5.13
C ALA A 140 11.33 -12.41 5.50
N GLY A 141 10.33 -12.91 4.78
CA GLY A 141 9.92 -14.30 4.83
C GLY A 141 11.00 -15.26 4.30
N LEU A 142 10.93 -16.52 4.71
CA LEU A 142 11.92 -17.53 4.30
C LEU A 142 12.01 -17.68 2.77
N ALA A 143 10.87 -17.63 2.06
CA ALA A 143 10.82 -17.72 0.61
C ALA A 143 11.65 -16.60 -0.06
N ASN A 144 11.44 -15.36 0.37
CA ASN A 144 12.15 -14.19 -0.16
C ASN A 144 13.63 -14.18 0.23
N LYS A 145 13.98 -14.62 1.45
CA LYS A 145 15.38 -14.83 1.87
C LYS A 145 16.12 -15.82 0.97
N VAL A 146 15.46 -16.91 0.56
CA VAL A 146 16.03 -17.90 -0.37
C VAL A 146 16.11 -17.35 -1.80
N GLY A 147 15.06 -16.65 -2.24
CA GLY A 147 15.01 -16.00 -3.56
C GLY A 147 16.12 -14.98 -3.76
N ALA A 148 16.29 -14.07 -2.79
CA ALA A 148 17.21 -12.92 -2.86
C ALA A 148 18.68 -13.32 -3.10
N ARG A 149 19.11 -14.51 -2.68
CA ARG A 149 20.49 -14.99 -2.91
C ARG A 149 20.85 -15.16 -4.39
N GLY A 150 19.86 -15.33 -5.26
CA GLY A 150 20.09 -15.53 -6.70
C GLY A 150 19.18 -14.69 -7.58
N ALA A 151 18.55 -13.67 -7.01
CA ALA A 151 17.69 -12.73 -7.73
C ALA A 151 18.54 -11.69 -8.47
N ASP A 152 18.05 -11.25 -9.63
CA ASP A 152 18.63 -10.17 -10.43
C ASP A 152 18.34 -8.82 -9.79
N ARG A 153 17.15 -8.66 -9.20
CA ARG A 153 16.76 -7.48 -8.42
C ARG A 153 16.09 -7.91 -7.12
N VAL A 154 16.40 -7.18 -6.05
CA VAL A 154 15.80 -7.35 -4.74
C VAL A 154 15.19 -6.02 -4.34
N LEU A 155 13.90 -6.02 -4.08
CA LEU A 155 13.09 -4.85 -3.79
C LEU A 155 12.44 -5.04 -2.40
N ALA A 156 12.19 -3.94 -1.71
CA ALA A 156 11.52 -3.96 -0.41
C ALA A 156 10.55 -2.79 -0.26
N ALA A 157 9.52 -3.01 0.55
CA ALA A 157 8.58 -1.98 0.95
C ALA A 157 9.21 -0.91 1.84
N VAL A 158 10.04 -1.34 2.79
CA VAL A 158 10.67 -0.47 3.78
C VAL A 158 12.16 -0.80 3.92
N PRO A 159 12.98 0.13 4.42
CA PRO A 159 14.36 -0.15 4.82
C PRO A 159 14.43 -1.29 5.84
N GLY A 160 15.57 -1.98 5.90
CA GLY A 160 15.82 -2.95 6.96
C GLY A 160 15.03 -4.27 6.87
N SER A 161 14.45 -4.60 5.72
CA SER A 161 13.68 -5.85 5.49
C SER A 161 14.44 -7.16 5.76
N GLY A 162 15.76 -7.09 5.99
CA GLY A 162 16.62 -8.26 6.17
C GLY A 162 16.97 -8.97 4.85
N LEU A 163 16.59 -8.40 3.70
CA LEU A 163 17.11 -8.83 2.40
C LEU A 163 18.37 -8.05 2.02
N PRO A 164 19.43 -8.72 1.55
CA PRO A 164 20.65 -8.04 1.11
C PRO A 164 20.40 -7.30 -0.21
N ARG A 165 20.98 -6.09 -0.35
CA ARG A 165 20.91 -5.25 -1.57
C ARG A 165 19.48 -4.87 -1.98
N ALA A 166 18.57 -4.76 -1.01
CA ALA A 166 17.19 -4.40 -1.30
C ALA A 166 17.06 -2.91 -1.64
N GLU A 167 16.49 -2.61 -2.81
CA GLU A 167 16.06 -1.26 -3.20
C GLU A 167 14.68 -0.97 -2.58
N VAL A 168 14.54 0.16 -1.89
CA VAL A 168 13.25 0.55 -1.28
C VAL A 168 12.36 1.17 -2.35
N VAL A 169 11.24 0.51 -2.62
CA VAL A 169 10.27 0.89 -3.66
C VAL A 169 8.85 1.00 -3.13
N GLY A 170 8.62 0.74 -1.83
CA GLY A 170 7.28 0.72 -1.25
C GLY A 170 6.46 -0.51 -1.62
N ILE A 171 5.16 -0.46 -1.32
CA ILE A 171 4.20 -1.51 -1.67
C ILE A 171 3.39 -1.05 -2.88
N PRO A 172 3.31 -1.85 -3.95
CA PRO A 172 2.38 -1.61 -5.05
C PRO A 172 0.93 -1.63 -4.56
N LEU A 173 0.21 -0.55 -4.80
CA LEU A 173 -1.19 -0.39 -4.41
C LEU A 173 -2.11 -0.40 -5.63
N ARG A 174 -3.38 -0.75 -5.40
CA ARG A 174 -4.43 -0.64 -6.42
C ARG A 174 -4.65 0.83 -6.82
N ARG A 175 -5.05 1.04 -8.08
CA ARG A 175 -5.31 2.38 -8.64
C ARG A 175 -6.39 3.16 -7.88
N ALA A 176 -7.39 2.47 -7.34
CA ALA A 176 -8.42 3.08 -6.50
C ALA A 176 -7.87 3.79 -5.25
N ILE A 177 -6.62 3.53 -4.87
CA ILE A 177 -5.91 4.23 -3.78
C ILE A 177 -4.90 5.25 -4.33
N THR A 178 -4.07 4.87 -5.31
CA THR A 178 -3.02 5.76 -5.84
C THR A 178 -3.58 6.97 -6.58
N ASP A 179 -4.67 6.76 -7.31
CA ASP A 179 -5.35 7.78 -8.13
C ASP A 179 -6.46 8.49 -7.34
N LEU A 180 -6.56 8.22 -6.02
CA LEU A 180 -7.60 8.79 -5.17
C LEU A 180 -7.36 10.29 -4.95
N ASP A 181 -8.30 11.09 -5.45
CA ASP A 181 -8.47 12.49 -5.05
C ASP A 181 -9.44 12.56 -3.86
N ARG A 182 -8.88 12.65 -2.65
CA ARG A 182 -9.67 12.77 -1.42
C ARG A 182 -10.48 14.06 -1.40
N GLY A 183 -9.93 15.16 -1.92
CA GLY A 183 -10.60 16.46 -1.93
C GLY A 183 -11.87 16.43 -2.77
N ALA A 184 -11.78 15.91 -3.99
CA ALA A 184 -12.90 15.79 -4.91
C ALA A 184 -14.00 14.84 -4.40
N LEU A 185 -13.62 13.73 -3.73
CA LEU A 185 -14.57 12.73 -3.25
C LEU A 185 -15.11 12.98 -1.84
N ARG A 186 -14.52 13.90 -1.05
CA ARG A 186 -14.86 14.10 0.38
C ARG A 186 -16.36 14.30 0.62
N ALA A 187 -17.00 15.19 -0.13
CA ALA A 187 -18.42 15.51 0.08
C ALA A 187 -19.32 14.29 -0.19
N GLN A 188 -19.08 13.58 -1.29
CA GLN A 188 -19.79 12.34 -1.61
C GLN A 188 -19.55 11.27 -0.55
N ALA A 189 -18.29 11.13 -0.10
CA ALA A 189 -17.92 10.15 0.90
C ALA A 189 -18.60 10.41 2.25
N ARG A 190 -18.57 11.65 2.75
CA ARG A 190 -19.24 12.03 4.00
C ARG A 190 -20.74 11.79 3.93
N ALA A 191 -21.38 12.19 2.84
CA ALA A 191 -22.81 11.91 2.62
C ALA A 191 -23.11 10.41 2.59
N SER A 192 -22.27 9.59 1.95
CA SER A 192 -22.48 8.13 1.84
C SER A 192 -22.45 7.39 3.18
N PHE A 193 -21.71 7.92 4.16
CA PHE A 193 -21.63 7.37 5.51
C PHE A 193 -22.55 8.07 6.52
N GLY A 194 -23.25 9.14 6.11
CA GLY A 194 -24.04 9.96 7.04
C GLY A 194 -23.17 10.73 8.04
N LEU A 195 -21.99 11.17 7.61
CA LEU A 195 -21.08 11.98 8.42
C LEU A 195 -21.39 13.47 8.26
N ASP A 196 -21.04 14.24 9.29
CA ASP A 196 -21.12 15.70 9.24
C ASP A 196 -20.26 16.25 8.07
N PRO A 197 -20.80 17.16 7.23
CA PRO A 197 -20.11 17.63 6.04
C PRO A 197 -18.86 18.48 6.34
N ASP A 198 -18.79 19.12 7.51
CA ASP A 198 -17.79 20.15 7.83
C ASP A 198 -16.90 19.79 9.03
N ALA A 199 -17.37 18.93 9.94
CA ALA A 199 -16.60 18.52 11.10
C ALA A 199 -15.33 17.74 10.71
N PRO A 200 -14.21 17.93 11.44
CA PRO A 200 -13.06 17.04 11.35
C PRO A 200 -13.49 15.59 11.62
N THR A 201 -13.10 14.67 10.76
CA THR A 201 -13.52 13.26 10.83
C THR A 201 -12.34 12.34 11.06
N VAL A 202 -12.46 11.45 12.04
CA VAL A 202 -11.48 10.38 12.30
C VAL A 202 -11.99 9.06 11.77
N LEU A 203 -11.19 8.39 10.95
CA LEU A 203 -11.43 7.01 10.54
C LEU A 203 -10.72 6.04 11.50
N VAL A 204 -11.43 5.04 12.01
CA VAL A 204 -10.90 4.04 12.94
C VAL A 204 -11.09 2.64 12.38
N PHE A 205 -10.02 1.86 12.28
CA PHE A 205 -10.11 0.45 11.88
C PHE A 205 -8.93 -0.40 12.34
N GLY A 206 -9.23 -1.64 12.74
CA GLY A 206 -8.22 -2.63 13.18
C GLY A 206 -7.73 -3.60 12.11
N GLY A 207 -8.11 -3.39 10.84
CA GLY A 207 -8.04 -4.39 9.78
C GLY A 207 -9.35 -5.19 9.65
N SER A 208 -9.37 -6.22 8.81
CA SER A 208 -10.63 -6.90 8.40
C SER A 208 -11.41 -7.56 9.53
N GLN A 209 -10.75 -7.92 10.64
CA GLN A 209 -11.39 -8.51 11.82
C GLN A 209 -11.72 -7.49 12.92
N GLY A 210 -11.35 -6.21 12.73
CA GLY A 210 -11.35 -5.22 13.80
C GLY A 210 -10.24 -5.46 14.83
N ALA A 211 -10.14 -4.59 15.83
CA ALA A 211 -9.20 -4.74 16.93
C ALA A 211 -9.86 -4.32 18.24
N HIS A 212 -10.03 -5.28 19.16
CA HIS A 212 -10.75 -5.06 20.41
C HIS A 212 -10.26 -3.85 21.20
N SER A 213 -8.94 -3.70 21.39
CA SER A 213 -8.36 -2.57 22.12
C SER A 213 -8.65 -1.21 21.46
N LEU A 214 -8.58 -1.12 20.12
CA LEU A 214 -9.02 0.08 19.37
C LEU A 214 -10.51 0.32 19.58
N ASN A 215 -11.32 -0.73 19.46
CA ASN A 215 -12.76 -0.62 19.58
C ASN A 215 -13.15 -0.07 20.95
N THR A 216 -12.59 -0.61 22.02
CA THR A 216 -12.83 -0.17 23.40
C THR A 216 -12.42 1.29 23.59
N ALA A 217 -11.16 1.64 23.33
CA ALA A 217 -10.63 2.98 23.61
C ALA A 217 -11.38 4.09 22.85
N VAL A 218 -11.71 3.88 21.58
CA VAL A 218 -12.40 4.89 20.76
C VAL A 218 -13.89 4.97 21.11
N THR A 219 -14.53 3.86 21.46
CA THR A 219 -15.93 3.86 21.92
C THR A 219 -16.07 4.61 23.24
N GLU A 220 -15.14 4.39 24.17
CA GLU A 220 -15.10 5.12 25.46
C GLU A 220 -14.80 6.61 25.28
N ALA A 221 -14.03 7.00 24.26
CA ALA A 221 -13.76 8.40 23.92
C ALA A 221 -14.87 9.08 23.10
N ALA A 222 -15.91 8.35 22.68
CA ALA A 222 -16.89 8.82 21.68
C ALA A 222 -17.59 10.13 22.09
N ARG A 223 -18.03 10.22 23.35
CA ARG A 223 -18.73 11.40 23.87
C ARG A 223 -17.84 12.65 23.84
N ASP A 224 -16.59 12.53 24.27
CA ASP A 224 -15.65 13.64 24.36
C ASP A 224 -15.13 14.07 22.98
N LEU A 225 -14.96 13.12 22.04
CA LEU A 225 -14.69 13.43 20.63
C LEU A 225 -15.84 14.24 20.02
N SER A 226 -17.08 13.79 20.23
CA SER A 226 -18.27 14.49 19.75
C SER A 226 -18.41 15.89 20.39
N ALA A 227 -18.19 16.02 21.70
CA ALA A 227 -18.18 17.30 22.41
C ALA A 227 -17.06 18.25 21.93
N ALA A 228 -15.94 17.70 21.44
CA ALA A 228 -14.86 18.46 20.81
C ALA A 228 -15.14 18.83 19.33
N GLY A 229 -16.32 18.48 18.80
CA GLY A 229 -16.71 18.76 17.42
C GLY A 229 -16.06 17.85 16.39
N ILE A 230 -15.72 16.61 16.77
CA ILE A 230 -15.06 15.63 15.89
C ILE A 230 -16.03 14.49 15.56
N GLY A 231 -16.19 14.21 14.27
CA GLY A 231 -16.92 13.04 13.78
C GLY A 231 -16.07 11.79 13.75
N VAL A 232 -16.70 10.62 13.82
CA VAL A 232 -15.99 9.32 13.81
C VAL A 232 -16.63 8.37 12.83
N LEU A 233 -15.83 7.78 11.94
CA LEU A 233 -16.19 6.61 11.15
C LEU A 233 -15.40 5.40 11.66
N HIS A 234 -16.06 4.41 12.23
CA HIS A 234 -15.41 3.30 12.92
C HIS A 234 -15.80 1.95 12.34
N ALA A 235 -14.86 1.29 11.66
CA ALA A 235 -14.97 -0.09 11.24
C ALA A 235 -14.53 -1.05 12.35
N HIS A 236 -15.48 -1.47 13.19
CA HIS A 236 -15.20 -2.24 14.42
C HIS A 236 -14.93 -3.73 14.17
N GLY A 237 -15.13 -4.23 12.94
CA GLY A 237 -14.95 -5.63 12.58
C GLY A 237 -16.21 -6.47 12.82
N PRO A 238 -16.51 -7.44 11.94
CA PRO A 238 -17.82 -8.09 11.85
C PRO A 238 -18.16 -9.01 13.03
N LYS A 239 -17.16 -9.39 13.83
CA LYS A 239 -17.34 -10.23 15.03
C LYS A 239 -17.41 -9.43 16.33
N ASN A 240 -17.26 -8.11 16.26
CA ASN A 240 -17.34 -7.22 17.40
C ASN A 240 -18.63 -6.41 17.32
N SER A 241 -19.05 -5.87 18.45
CA SER A 241 -20.09 -4.85 18.55
C SER A 241 -19.57 -3.69 19.39
N VAL A 242 -20.04 -2.49 19.10
CA VAL A 242 -19.74 -1.29 19.87
C VAL A 242 -21.04 -0.57 20.18
N SER A 243 -21.12 0.04 21.36
CA SER A 243 -22.24 0.85 21.79
C SER A 243 -21.70 2.21 22.17
N VAL A 244 -22.14 3.26 21.49
CA VAL A 244 -21.60 4.61 21.63
C VAL A 244 -22.63 5.55 22.24
N GLU A 245 -22.21 6.29 23.25
CA GLU A 245 -22.95 7.45 23.76
C GLU A 245 -22.37 8.71 23.12
N ARG A 246 -23.22 9.49 22.44
CA ARG A 246 -22.82 10.78 21.84
C ARG A 246 -23.23 11.95 22.71
N ALA A 247 -22.50 13.07 22.59
CA ALA A 247 -22.97 14.33 23.15
C ALA A 247 -24.16 14.86 22.33
N GLU A 248 -25.13 15.50 22.98
CA GLU A 248 -26.24 16.16 22.26
C GLU A 248 -25.69 17.30 21.40
N GLY A 249 -26.08 17.33 20.12
CA GLY A 249 -25.69 18.38 19.17
C GLY A 249 -24.26 18.30 18.62
N GLY A 250 -23.47 17.29 19.00
CA GLY A 250 -22.15 17.04 18.43
C GLY A 250 -22.21 16.21 17.13
N PRO A 251 -21.10 16.15 16.35
CA PRO A 251 -21.03 15.35 15.14
C PRO A 251 -21.26 13.86 15.39
N ASP A 252 -21.70 13.16 14.35
CA ASP A 252 -22.07 11.76 14.41
C ASP A 252 -20.88 10.80 14.59
N TYR A 253 -21.16 9.73 15.35
CA TYR A 253 -20.31 8.55 15.45
C TYR A 253 -20.95 7.43 14.63
N VAL A 254 -20.34 7.11 13.50
CA VAL A 254 -20.79 6.08 12.57
C VAL A 254 -20.00 4.79 12.80
N ALA A 255 -20.61 3.85 13.52
CA ALA A 255 -20.05 2.52 13.74
C ALA A 255 -20.56 1.53 12.68
N VAL A 256 -19.64 0.86 11.99
CA VAL A 256 -19.98 -0.16 10.99
C VAL A 256 -19.16 -1.44 11.20
N PRO A 257 -19.71 -2.63 10.89
CA PRO A 257 -18.96 -3.88 11.05
C PRO A 257 -17.83 -4.01 10.03
N TYR A 258 -17.97 -3.41 8.85
CA TYR A 258 -17.00 -3.50 7.76
C TYR A 258 -17.18 -2.35 6.76
N ILE A 259 -16.08 -1.90 6.15
CA ILE A 259 -16.09 -0.88 5.09
C ILE A 259 -15.68 -1.54 3.77
N THR A 260 -16.62 -1.58 2.82
CA THR A 260 -16.36 -2.13 1.48
C THR A 260 -15.66 -1.12 0.56
N ARG A 261 -16.05 0.16 0.64
CA ARG A 261 -15.48 1.26 -0.14
C ARG A 261 -14.48 2.04 0.71
N MET A 262 -13.29 1.44 0.88
CA MET A 262 -12.22 2.04 1.69
C MET A 262 -11.70 3.35 1.09
N ASP A 263 -11.75 3.48 -0.23
CA ASP A 263 -11.48 4.73 -0.95
C ASP A 263 -12.38 5.89 -0.49
N LEU A 264 -13.69 5.63 -0.28
CA LEU A 264 -14.59 6.63 0.28
C LEU A 264 -14.26 6.92 1.76
N ALA A 265 -13.94 5.90 2.56
CA ALA A 265 -13.57 6.12 3.95
C ALA A 265 -12.31 6.99 4.08
N TYR A 266 -11.30 6.75 3.24
CA TYR A 266 -10.11 7.60 3.17
C TYR A 266 -10.42 9.02 2.70
N ALA A 267 -11.33 9.19 1.73
CA ALA A 267 -11.75 10.52 1.27
C ALA A 267 -12.55 11.31 2.32
N ALA A 268 -13.35 10.64 3.17
CA ALA A 268 -14.13 11.29 4.22
C ALA A 268 -13.27 11.79 5.39
N ALA A 269 -12.18 11.07 5.68
CA ALA A 269 -11.37 11.25 6.88
C ALA A 269 -10.33 12.38 6.75
N ASP A 270 -10.00 12.94 7.91
CA ASP A 270 -8.92 13.91 8.09
C ASP A 270 -7.75 13.34 8.90
N ALA A 271 -8.00 12.33 9.74
CA ALA A 271 -6.98 11.52 10.40
C ALA A 271 -7.46 10.07 10.58
N VAL A 272 -6.52 9.16 10.86
CA VAL A 272 -6.79 7.72 11.03
C VAL A 272 -6.26 7.21 12.37
N ILE A 273 -7.00 6.32 13.05
CA ILE A 273 -6.46 5.42 14.07
C ILE A 273 -6.52 4.00 13.53
N CYS A 274 -5.37 3.33 13.43
CA CYS A 274 -5.35 1.99 12.86
C CYS A 274 -4.21 1.10 13.37
N ARG A 275 -4.32 -0.20 13.08
CA ARG A 275 -3.18 -1.12 13.17
C ARG A 275 -2.15 -0.78 12.09
N ALA A 276 -0.87 -0.98 12.39
CA ALA A 276 0.23 -0.72 11.48
C ALA A 276 0.62 -1.93 10.60
N GLY A 277 -0.38 -2.58 10.00
CA GLY A 277 -0.12 -3.60 8.98
C GLY A 277 0.53 -2.98 7.74
N ALA A 278 1.42 -3.71 7.05
CA ALA A 278 2.20 -3.17 5.93
C ALA A 278 1.32 -2.53 4.85
N MET A 279 0.27 -3.22 4.38
CA MET A 279 -0.71 -2.68 3.42
C MET A 279 -1.44 -1.45 3.98
N THR A 280 -1.83 -1.46 5.26
CA THR A 280 -2.52 -0.32 5.89
C THR A 280 -1.63 0.91 5.89
N VAL A 281 -0.38 0.78 6.34
CA VAL A 281 0.56 1.90 6.37
C VAL A 281 0.77 2.44 4.96
N ALA A 282 0.97 1.55 3.98
CA ALA A 282 1.16 1.96 2.59
C ALA A 282 -0.07 2.66 2.00
N GLU A 283 -1.29 2.15 2.23
CA GLU A 283 -2.53 2.80 1.74
C GLU A 283 -2.73 4.17 2.41
N VAL A 284 -2.57 4.26 3.73
CA VAL A 284 -2.80 5.48 4.51
C VAL A 284 -1.77 6.56 4.18
N SER A 285 -0.48 6.22 4.08
CA SER A 285 0.56 7.16 3.67
C SER A 285 0.40 7.56 2.20
N ALA A 286 0.07 6.62 1.31
CA ALA A 286 -0.19 6.95 -0.09
C ALA A 286 -1.30 8.00 -0.21
N VAL A 287 -2.42 7.88 0.50
CA VAL A 287 -3.50 8.89 0.42
C VAL A 287 -3.19 10.18 1.20
N GLY A 288 -2.05 10.25 1.89
CA GLY A 288 -1.60 11.40 2.67
C GLY A 288 -2.42 11.63 3.92
N LEU A 289 -2.91 10.57 4.59
CA LEU A 289 -3.68 10.69 5.82
C LEU A 289 -2.76 10.66 7.06
N PRO A 290 -2.80 11.70 7.92
CA PRO A 290 -2.25 11.64 9.27
C PRO A 290 -2.77 10.43 10.04
N ALA A 291 -1.89 9.70 10.70
CA ALA A 291 -2.29 8.46 11.38
C ALA A 291 -1.72 8.33 12.79
N LEU A 292 -2.57 7.88 13.72
CA LEU A 292 -2.17 7.27 14.98
C LEU A 292 -2.10 5.76 14.77
N TYR A 293 -0.88 5.27 14.57
CA TYR A 293 -0.58 3.86 14.42
C TYR A 293 -0.51 3.19 15.79
N VAL A 294 -1.31 2.12 15.97
CA VAL A 294 -1.29 1.27 17.16
C VAL A 294 -0.87 -0.14 16.75
N PRO A 295 0.44 -0.47 16.73
CA PRO A 295 0.91 -1.80 16.36
C PRO A 295 0.27 -2.92 17.18
N LEU A 296 0.14 -4.11 16.59
CA LEU A 296 -0.36 -5.28 17.31
C LEU A 296 0.48 -5.57 18.57
N PRO A 297 -0.14 -5.76 19.75
CA PRO A 297 0.57 -6.06 21.01
C PRO A 297 1.27 -7.41 20.98
N HIS A 298 0.65 -8.39 20.31
CA HIS A 298 1.11 -9.77 20.23
C HIS A 298 1.53 -10.06 18.79
N GLY A 299 2.83 -10.19 18.57
CA GLY A 299 3.41 -10.42 17.24
C GLY A 299 4.93 -10.46 17.27
N ASN A 300 5.53 -10.37 16.09
CA ASN A 300 6.98 -10.30 15.88
C ASN A 300 7.53 -8.86 15.88
N GLY A 301 6.70 -7.86 16.22
CA GLY A 301 7.09 -6.44 16.23
C GLY A 301 7.13 -5.78 14.84
N GLU A 302 6.80 -6.49 13.76
CA GLU A 302 6.92 -5.95 12.39
C GLU A 302 6.02 -4.74 12.13
N GLN A 303 4.87 -4.64 12.81
CA GLN A 303 3.93 -3.54 12.58
C GLN A 303 4.50 -2.18 12.98
N GLU A 304 5.26 -2.13 14.08
CA GLU A 304 5.96 -0.91 14.48
C GLU A 304 6.95 -0.49 13.39
N LEU A 305 7.78 -1.43 12.92
CA LEU A 305 8.76 -1.20 11.87
C LEU A 305 8.14 -0.75 10.53
N ASN A 306 6.93 -1.20 10.21
CA ASN A 306 6.23 -0.74 9.01
C ASN A 306 5.87 0.75 9.11
N ALA A 307 5.44 1.23 10.28
CA ALA A 307 4.99 2.60 10.49
C ALA A 307 6.13 3.59 10.72
N LEU A 308 7.29 3.15 11.23
CA LEU A 308 8.41 4.03 11.58
C LEU A 308 8.80 5.03 10.48
N PRO A 309 8.95 4.65 9.19
CA PRO A 309 9.31 5.62 8.14
C PRO A 309 8.31 6.78 8.01
N VAL A 310 7.01 6.51 8.19
CA VAL A 310 5.95 7.54 8.15
C VAL A 310 5.94 8.37 9.43
N VAL A 311 6.26 7.78 10.58
CA VAL A 311 6.34 8.48 11.86
C VAL A 311 7.56 9.40 11.92
N GLU A 312 8.73 8.91 11.47
CA GLU A 312 10.00 9.65 11.45
C GLU A 312 9.99 10.83 10.49
N SER A 313 9.24 10.75 9.39
CA SER A 313 8.98 11.87 8.47
C SER A 313 7.96 12.87 9.02
N GLY A 314 7.30 12.57 10.14
CA GLY A 314 6.28 13.44 10.74
C GLY A 314 4.87 13.24 10.18
N GLY A 315 4.65 12.22 9.34
CA GLY A 315 3.35 11.89 8.75
C GLY A 315 2.40 11.10 9.66
N GLY A 316 2.89 10.63 10.82
CA GLY A 316 2.07 9.91 11.78
C GLY A 316 2.65 9.89 13.19
N MET A 317 1.93 9.23 14.08
CA MET A 317 2.31 8.99 15.47
C MET A 317 2.23 7.50 15.77
N LEU A 318 3.13 7.02 16.61
CA LEU A 318 3.11 5.65 17.11
C LEU A 318 2.59 5.64 18.56
N MET A 319 1.72 4.70 18.89
CA MET A 319 1.26 4.43 20.26
C MET A 319 1.27 2.94 20.53
N ARG A 320 1.87 2.53 21.65
CA ARG A 320 1.85 1.11 22.03
C ARG A 320 0.44 0.73 22.44
N ASP A 321 0.00 -0.47 22.07
CA ASP A 321 -1.33 -0.97 22.41
C ASP A 321 -1.58 -0.98 23.93
N SER A 322 -0.54 -1.21 24.74
CA SER A 322 -0.60 -1.17 26.20
C SER A 322 -0.84 0.22 26.79
N GLU A 323 -0.62 1.28 26.00
CA GLU A 323 -0.83 2.69 26.40
C GLU A 323 -2.17 3.22 25.88
N LEU A 324 -2.85 2.44 25.03
CA LEU A 324 -4.08 2.86 24.39
C LEU A 324 -5.22 2.90 25.42
N SER A 325 -5.81 4.08 25.55
CA SER A 325 -6.97 4.36 26.40
C SER A 325 -7.80 5.47 25.77
N ALA A 326 -9.04 5.67 26.25
CA ALA A 326 -9.87 6.78 25.82
C ALA A 326 -9.16 8.14 25.98
N GLN A 327 -8.54 8.37 27.15
CA GLN A 327 -7.80 9.59 27.41
C GLN A 327 -6.60 9.75 26.46
N ALA A 328 -5.84 8.68 26.21
CA ALA A 328 -4.72 8.74 25.28
C ALA A 328 -5.17 9.05 23.83
N VAL A 329 -6.33 8.56 23.40
CA VAL A 329 -6.93 8.92 22.10
C VAL A 329 -7.25 10.41 22.06
N LEU A 330 -7.90 10.95 23.10
CA LEU A 330 -8.27 12.36 23.18
C LEU A 330 -7.03 13.27 23.18
N ASP A 331 -6.03 12.96 24.01
CA ASP A 331 -4.80 13.73 24.16
C ASP A 331 -3.99 13.82 22.86
N ARG A 332 -4.07 12.80 22.01
CA ARG A 332 -3.37 12.78 20.72
C ARG A 332 -4.19 13.42 19.60
N LEU A 333 -5.48 13.11 19.50
CA LEU A 333 -6.28 13.50 18.34
C LEU A 333 -6.92 14.87 18.46
N VAL A 334 -7.45 15.24 19.63
CA VAL A 334 -8.18 16.51 19.77
C VAL A 334 -7.26 17.71 19.46
N PRO A 335 -6.02 17.78 20.00
CA PRO A 335 -5.11 18.87 19.63
C PRO A 335 -4.73 18.86 18.15
N LEU A 336 -4.53 17.68 17.56
CA LEU A 336 -4.16 17.53 16.15
C LEU A 336 -5.28 18.02 15.22
N LEU A 337 -6.52 17.60 15.46
CA LEU A 337 -7.67 17.91 14.59
C LEU A 337 -8.16 19.35 14.73
N ARG A 338 -7.82 20.03 15.83
CA ARG A 338 -8.11 21.45 16.05
C ARG A 338 -7.03 22.38 15.49
N ASP A 339 -5.84 21.85 15.19
CA ASP A 339 -4.74 22.58 14.58
C ASP A 339 -4.63 22.24 13.09
N ARG A 340 -5.29 23.06 12.26
CA ARG A 340 -5.29 22.87 10.80
C ARG A 340 -3.89 22.93 10.19
N SER A 341 -3.00 23.77 10.74
CA SER A 341 -1.64 23.91 10.20
C SER A 341 -0.84 22.64 10.46
N ARG A 342 -0.90 22.12 11.70
CA ARG A 342 -0.23 20.88 12.06
C ARG A 342 -0.80 19.68 11.33
N LEU A 343 -2.13 19.62 11.17
CA LEU A 343 -2.79 18.55 10.43
C LEU A 343 -2.38 18.55 8.96
N SER A 344 -2.32 19.73 8.31
CA SER A 344 -1.85 19.86 6.92
C SER A 344 -0.40 19.42 6.78
N ALA A 345 0.50 19.90 7.65
CA ALA A 345 1.91 19.52 7.59
C ALA A 345 2.12 18.01 7.78
N MET A 346 1.36 17.38 8.69
CA MET A 346 1.38 15.92 8.88
C MET A 346 0.76 15.18 7.68
N SER A 347 -0.22 15.77 7.00
CA SER A 347 -0.83 15.21 5.77
C SER A 347 0.17 15.20 4.62
N ASP A 348 0.91 16.30 4.43
CA ASP A 348 1.96 16.44 3.42
C ASP A 348 3.09 15.44 3.69
N ALA A 349 3.59 15.39 4.93
CA ALA A 349 4.63 14.44 5.34
C ALA A 349 4.19 12.97 5.16
N ALA A 350 2.94 12.64 5.46
CA ALA A 350 2.40 11.30 5.20
C ALA A 350 2.40 10.97 3.71
N GLY A 351 2.01 11.93 2.87
CA GLY A 351 1.99 11.81 1.41
C GLY A 351 3.39 11.60 0.83
N ASP A 352 4.37 12.37 1.29
CA ASP A 352 5.78 12.30 0.86
C ASP A 352 6.45 10.98 1.27
N ALA A 353 6.10 10.45 2.45
CA ALA A 353 6.53 9.13 2.88
C ALA A 353 5.82 7.97 2.15
N GLY A 354 4.71 8.26 1.47
CA GLY A 354 3.94 7.30 0.69
C GLY A 354 4.58 6.97 -0.67
N HIS A 355 4.52 5.71 -1.08
CA HIS A 355 5.07 5.28 -2.36
C HIS A 355 3.96 5.06 -3.42
N ARG A 356 3.24 6.14 -3.79
CA ARG A 356 2.12 6.06 -4.76
C ARG A 356 2.51 5.46 -6.10
N ASP A 357 3.75 5.66 -6.54
CA ASP A 357 4.25 5.20 -7.84
C ASP A 357 4.88 3.80 -7.82
N SER A 358 4.85 3.11 -6.66
CA SER A 358 5.52 1.82 -6.43
C SER A 358 5.23 0.81 -7.54
N ALA A 359 3.96 0.62 -7.91
CA ALA A 359 3.56 -0.33 -8.96
C ALA A 359 4.25 -0.01 -10.31
N ARG A 360 4.31 1.28 -10.69
CA ARG A 360 4.95 1.74 -11.93
C ARG A 360 6.47 1.63 -11.87
N ARG A 361 7.08 1.91 -10.72
CA ARG A 361 8.52 1.74 -10.51
C ARG A 361 8.92 0.27 -10.64
N ILE A 362 8.18 -0.64 -10.00
CA ILE A 362 8.44 -2.08 -10.13
C ILE A 362 8.19 -2.54 -11.57
N ALA A 363 7.13 -2.08 -12.24
CA ALA A 363 6.87 -2.42 -13.64
C ALA A 363 8.02 -2.03 -14.57
N ARG A 364 8.62 -0.84 -14.39
CA ARG A 364 9.83 -0.43 -15.14
C ARG A 364 10.98 -1.40 -14.92
N ILE A 365 11.27 -1.73 -13.66
CA ILE A 365 12.31 -2.70 -13.29
C ILE A 365 12.04 -4.08 -13.93
N VAL A 366 10.78 -4.52 -13.95
CA VAL A 366 10.36 -5.78 -14.59
C VAL A 366 10.66 -5.77 -16.08
N VAL A 367 10.23 -4.71 -16.79
CA VAL A 367 10.43 -4.58 -18.24
C VAL A 367 11.91 -4.47 -18.60
N GLU A 368 12.69 -3.68 -17.85
CA GLU A 368 14.14 -3.55 -18.03
C GLU A 368 14.86 -4.89 -17.85
N THR A 369 14.52 -5.60 -16.77
CA THR A 369 15.10 -6.92 -16.46
C THR A 369 14.75 -7.96 -17.53
N ALA A 370 13.49 -7.96 -18.01
CA ALA A 370 13.04 -8.87 -19.07
C ALA A 370 13.78 -8.64 -20.40
N ARG A 371 14.10 -7.39 -20.73
CA ARG A 371 14.82 -7.01 -21.97
C ARG A 371 16.33 -7.23 -21.91
N GLY A 372 16.87 -7.66 -20.77
CA GLY A 372 18.29 -7.88 -20.59
C GLY A 372 19.10 -6.60 -20.36
N GLY A 373 18.45 -5.52 -19.92
CA GLY A 373 19.16 -4.30 -19.50
C GLY A 373 20.07 -4.61 -18.31
N ALA A 374 21.39 -4.44 -18.48
CA ALA A 374 22.29 -4.26 -17.36
C ALA A 374 21.76 -3.09 -16.53
N ALA A 375 21.91 -3.16 -15.20
CA ALA A 375 21.60 -2.07 -14.29
C ALA A 375 22.39 -0.81 -14.70
N GLY A 376 21.80 0.00 -15.57
CA GLY A 376 22.23 1.37 -15.84
C GLY A 376 21.70 2.23 -14.71
N GLU A 377 22.55 3.15 -14.23
CA GLU A 377 22.15 4.22 -13.33
C GLU A 377 20.81 4.80 -13.79
N VAL A 378 19.84 4.82 -12.87
CA VAL A 378 18.62 5.59 -13.04
C VAL A 378 19.07 7.05 -13.16
N PRO A 379 18.80 7.75 -14.28
CA PRO A 379 18.95 9.20 -14.27
C PRO A 379 17.98 9.70 -13.21
N ASP A 380 18.48 10.48 -12.24
CA ASP A 380 17.66 11.33 -11.40
C ASP A 380 16.88 12.27 -12.33
N GLY A 381 15.70 11.81 -12.73
CA GLY A 381 14.79 12.51 -13.62
C GLY A 381 13.79 13.24 -12.76
N ASP A 382 14.12 14.49 -12.46
CA ASP A 382 13.26 15.57 -11.99
C ASP A 382 11.97 15.11 -11.31
N VAL A 383 12.01 15.14 -9.97
CA VAL A 383 10.83 15.52 -9.18
C VAL A 383 10.49 16.94 -9.62
N ALA A 384 9.71 17.06 -10.69
CA ALA A 384 9.02 18.29 -11.02
C ALA A 384 8.03 18.52 -9.89
N ALA A 385 8.50 19.26 -8.88
CA ALA A 385 7.64 20.04 -8.02
C ALA A 385 6.73 20.83 -8.96
N ASP A 386 5.44 20.48 -8.99
CA ASP A 386 4.42 21.30 -9.62
C ASP A 386 4.22 22.52 -8.71
N GLY A 387 5.21 23.40 -8.79
CA GLY A 387 5.30 24.67 -8.12
C GLY A 387 4.79 25.76 -9.04
N ASP A 388 3.67 26.34 -8.59
CA ASP A 388 3.26 27.72 -8.85
C ASP A 388 2.56 28.04 -10.17
N ARG A 389 1.24 28.27 -10.07
CA ARG A 389 0.66 29.54 -10.52
C ARG A 389 -0.51 29.94 -9.62
N ARG A 390 -0.26 30.74 -8.58
CA ARG A 390 -1.22 31.77 -8.12
C ARG A 390 -0.52 33.01 -7.55
N GLY A 391 -0.23 33.93 -8.47
CA GLY A 391 -0.34 35.39 -8.35
C GLY A 391 -0.13 36.03 -6.97
N GLY A 392 1.12 36.38 -6.67
CA GLY A 392 1.46 37.41 -5.69
C GLY A 392 1.46 38.79 -6.34
N ALA A 393 0.56 39.66 -5.88
CA ALA A 393 0.55 41.08 -6.21
C ALA A 393 1.79 41.76 -5.63
N SER A 394 2.55 42.48 -6.47
CA SER A 394 3.58 43.41 -6.02
C SER A 394 2.96 44.77 -5.68
N VAL A 395 3.31 45.26 -4.50
CA VAL A 395 3.00 46.60 -3.98
C VAL A 395 4.25 47.47 -4.13
N GLY A 396 4.01 48.74 -4.53
CA GLY A 396 4.93 49.88 -4.39
C GLY A 396 5.83 50.10 -5.60
N GLU A 397 6.06 51.28 -6.14
CA GLU A 397 5.75 52.69 -5.85
C GLU A 397 5.91 53.35 -7.25
N GLY A 398 5.01 54.22 -7.72
CA GLY A 398 4.97 55.62 -7.33
C GLY A 398 5.52 56.46 -8.48
N GLU A 399 4.63 57.16 -9.22
CA GLU A 399 4.98 58.44 -9.80
C GLU A 399 3.70 59.19 -10.21
N SER A 400 3.45 60.27 -9.48
CA SER A 400 2.35 61.21 -9.65
C SER A 400 2.63 62.15 -10.83
N GLY A 401 2.02 61.88 -11.98
CA GLY A 401 1.95 62.79 -13.13
C GLY A 401 0.73 63.70 -13.05
N GLY A 402 0.96 64.97 -12.74
CA GLY A 402 -0.07 66.02 -12.68
C GLY A 402 -0.63 66.43 -14.05
N ARG A 403 -1.95 66.67 -14.02
CA ARG A 403 -2.85 67.42 -14.92
C ARG A 403 -2.19 68.32 -15.98
N TYR A 404 -2.71 68.29 -17.20
CA TYR A 404 -3.18 69.49 -17.93
C TYR A 404 -4.02 69.13 -19.17
N LEU A 405 -4.89 70.08 -19.55
CA LEU A 405 -5.76 70.20 -20.74
C LEU A 405 -7.20 69.67 -20.57
N LYS A 406 -8.33 70.36 -20.83
CA LYS A 406 -8.79 71.74 -21.15
C LYS A 406 -9.95 71.58 -22.16
N GLY A 407 -11.08 72.24 -21.89
CA GLY A 407 -12.21 72.47 -22.82
C GLY A 407 -13.55 72.08 -22.20
N GLN A 408 -14.65 72.84 -22.27
CA GLN A 408 -15.03 74.13 -22.89
C GLN A 408 -16.37 74.54 -22.20
N ASP A 409 -16.56 75.81 -21.80
CA ASP A 409 -17.42 76.83 -22.45
C ASP A 409 -18.84 76.31 -22.78
N ARG A 410 -19.99 76.88 -22.35
CA ARG A 410 -20.40 78.21 -21.87
C ARG A 410 -21.65 78.08 -20.99
#